data_AF-G3PYD6-F1
#
_entry.id   AF-G3PYD6-F1
#
_cell.length_a   1.000
_cell.length_b   1.000
_cell.length_c   1.000
_cell.angle_alpha   90.00
_cell.angle_beta   90.00
_cell.angle_gamma   90.00
#
_symmetry.space_group_name_H-M   'P 1'
#
loop_
_entity.id
_entity.type
_entity.pdbx_description
1 polymer ?
#
loop_
_entity_poly.entity_id
_entity_poly.type
_entity_poly.pdbx_seq_one_letter_code
_entity_poly.pdbx_strand_id
1 'polypeptide(L)'
;KTTLETDLAPTSSLVDMSRSTEEDSLVDGPLISADVLHSAISREFQAVPTPCHAALLSLLHVVYVVLSMCVALLCVLEFGEKDVCASILGNVRGDSVIVFGKVCLWVLVLLFTGCVQHHHSQARRRGYLRFYRQTQGLKHLTLTVHSAGNVILLVVLASQLSPTLQTQMLIGILGAELLFALPCLIYYTVQVMRFNRERAAPDVSQEEDSLSHSVGSLPRETGFREGSNLHEVVEKQADLIEYLKQHNTLLSKRLLNLSAQH
;
A
#
# COMPACT_ATOMS: atom_id res chain seq x y z
N LYS A 1 52.23 50.45 68.46
CA LYS A 1 51.86 51.51 67.50
C LYS A 1 51.15 50.77 66.35
N THR A 2 49.82 50.58 66.49
CA THR A 2 48.74 51.18 65.64
C THR A 2 48.78 50.60 64.22
N THR A 3 47.73 50.10 63.55
CA THR A 3 46.25 50.28 63.50
C THR A 3 45.80 49.31 62.37
N LEU A 4 44.74 48.49 62.45
CA LEU A 4 43.30 48.73 62.33
C LEU A 4 42.80 49.19 60.93
N GLU A 5 41.86 48.41 60.35
CA GLU A 5 40.85 48.71 59.28
C GLU A 5 41.36 49.08 57.86
N THR A 6 40.73 48.81 56.70
CA THR A 6 39.32 48.53 56.32
C THR A 6 39.26 48.03 54.85
N ASP A 7 38.26 47.21 54.52
CA ASP A 7 37.48 47.00 53.27
C ASP A 7 37.97 47.43 51.86
N LEU A 8 37.89 46.48 50.90
CA LEU A 8 37.00 46.57 49.71
C LEU A 8 36.96 45.22 48.92
N ALA A 9 35.75 44.70 48.64
CA ALA A 9 35.47 43.52 47.79
C ALA A 9 35.33 43.91 46.28
N PRO A 10 34.87 43.07 45.34
CA PRO A 10 34.85 41.60 45.20
C PRO A 10 35.40 41.11 43.83
N THR A 11 35.77 39.82 43.67
CA THR A 11 35.79 39.21 42.31
C THR A 11 35.58 37.70 42.34
N SER A 12 34.65 37.27 41.49
CA SER A 12 34.52 35.97 40.84
C SER A 12 34.32 34.72 41.72
N SER A 13 33.03 34.42 41.87
CA SER A 13 32.40 33.10 41.81
C SER A 13 33.14 31.97 41.08
N LEU A 14 32.75 30.76 41.50
CA LEU A 14 32.77 29.45 40.80
C LEU A 14 33.89 28.52 41.26
N VAL A 15 33.46 27.31 41.66
CA VAL A 15 34.23 26.12 42.08
C VAL A 15 34.36 25.96 43.60
N ASP A 16 33.30 25.40 44.21
CA ASP A 16 33.37 24.25 45.13
C ASP A 16 31.97 23.97 45.70
N MET A 17 31.14 23.34 44.87
CA MET A 17 29.87 22.74 45.31
C MET A 17 29.68 21.41 44.56
N SER A 18 30.55 20.45 44.86
CA SER A 18 30.42 19.07 44.38
C SER A 18 30.65 18.12 45.54
N ARG A 19 29.66 18.04 46.44
CA ARG A 19 29.56 17.01 47.47
C ARG A 19 28.12 16.52 47.55
N SER A 20 27.77 15.54 46.74
CA SER A 20 26.79 14.49 47.01
C SER A 20 26.53 13.69 45.73
N THR A 21 27.01 12.44 45.69
CA THR A 21 26.40 11.40 44.85
C THR A 21 26.16 10.22 45.76
N GLU A 22 24.93 10.15 46.26
CA GLU A 22 24.33 8.93 46.80
C GLU A 22 24.30 7.87 45.69
N GLU A 23 24.92 6.72 45.96
CA GLU A 23 24.83 5.52 45.13
C GLU A 23 23.52 4.81 45.45
N ASP A 24 22.48 5.03 44.62
CA ASP A 24 21.26 4.23 44.66
C ASP A 24 21.40 3.00 43.76
N SER A 25 21.33 1.84 44.42
CA SER A 25 21.31 0.48 43.90
C SER A 25 20.18 0.27 42.88
N LEU A 26 20.52 0.11 41.60
CA LEU A 26 19.59 -0.35 40.57
C LEU A 26 19.65 -1.87 40.46
N VAL A 27 18.54 -2.49 40.86
CA VAL A 27 18.23 -3.91 40.80
C VAL A 27 18.46 -4.47 39.39
N ASP A 28 19.43 -5.38 39.25
CA ASP A 28 19.58 -6.28 38.11
C ASP A 28 18.40 -7.27 38.08
N GLY A 29 17.26 -6.84 37.54
CA GLY A 29 16.23 -7.77 37.07
C GLY A 29 16.80 -8.61 35.91
N PRO A 30 16.32 -9.85 35.69
CA PRO A 30 16.83 -10.66 34.58
C PRO A 30 16.52 -9.94 33.27
N LEU A 31 17.56 -9.39 32.65
CA LEU A 31 17.48 -8.77 31.34
C LEU A 31 16.98 -9.85 30.39
N ILE A 32 15.72 -9.73 29.94
CA ILE A 32 15.22 -10.48 28.80
C ILE A 32 16.21 -10.20 27.68
N SER A 33 17.02 -11.21 27.32
CA SER A 33 18.09 -11.05 26.36
C SER A 33 17.53 -10.39 25.11
N ALA A 34 18.21 -9.35 24.63
CA ALA A 34 17.82 -8.65 23.42
C ALA A 34 17.55 -9.65 22.28
N ASP A 35 18.28 -10.77 22.21
CA ASP A 35 18.07 -11.83 21.23
C ASP A 35 16.71 -12.53 21.33
N VAL A 36 16.16 -12.73 22.52
CA VAL A 36 14.84 -13.35 22.72
C VAL A 36 13.72 -12.37 22.36
N LEU A 37 13.90 -11.09 22.69
CA LEU A 37 12.97 -10.03 22.32
C LEU A 37 13.01 -9.76 20.81
N HIS A 38 14.20 -9.75 20.21
CA HIS A 38 14.41 -9.54 18.78
C HIS A 38 13.92 -10.74 17.95
N SER A 39 14.06 -11.96 18.47
CA SER A 39 13.42 -13.17 17.95
C SER A 39 11.89 -13.11 18.02
N ALA A 40 11.32 -12.59 19.12
CA ALA A 40 9.87 -12.43 19.25
C ALA A 40 9.31 -11.30 18.36
N ILE A 41 10.11 -10.27 18.08
CA ILE A 41 9.76 -9.11 17.25
C ILE A 41 10.00 -9.38 15.75
N SER A 42 10.99 -10.20 15.40
CA SER A 42 11.21 -10.71 14.04
C SER A 42 10.17 -11.77 13.70
N ARG A 43 8.91 -11.35 13.67
CA ARG A 43 7.82 -12.18 13.19
C ARG A 43 8.14 -12.63 11.77
N GLU A 44 8.34 -13.94 11.68
CA GLU A 44 8.57 -14.77 10.51
C GLU A 44 8.02 -14.15 9.21
N PHE A 45 8.93 -13.88 8.26
CA PHE A 45 8.61 -13.29 6.97
C PHE A 45 7.54 -14.14 6.26
N GLN A 46 6.34 -13.57 6.11
CA GLN A 46 5.26 -14.24 5.40
C GLN A 46 5.10 -13.61 4.02
N ALA A 47 5.54 -14.36 3.01
CA ALA A 47 5.44 -13.95 1.61
C ALA A 47 3.98 -13.68 1.24
N VAL A 48 3.75 -12.67 0.39
CA VAL A 48 2.41 -12.35 -0.10
C VAL A 48 2.07 -13.34 -1.22
N PRO A 49 1.04 -14.21 -1.07
CA PRO A 49 0.74 -15.29 -2.01
C PRO A 49 -0.01 -14.82 -3.28
N THR A 50 0.04 -13.52 -3.58
CA THR A 50 -0.65 -12.93 -4.72
C THR A 50 -0.01 -13.13 -6.11
N PRO A 51 1.28 -13.53 -6.31
CA PRO A 51 1.84 -13.58 -7.67
C PRO A 51 1.25 -14.72 -8.52
N CYS A 52 0.94 -15.89 -7.92
CA CYS A 52 0.29 -16.98 -8.65
C CYS A 52 -1.11 -16.57 -9.13
N HIS A 53 -1.89 -15.92 -8.27
CA HIS A 53 -3.21 -15.39 -8.61
C HIS A 53 -3.14 -14.31 -9.71
N ALA A 54 -2.14 -13.43 -9.67
CA ALA A 54 -1.95 -12.40 -10.69
C ALA A 54 -1.57 -13.00 -12.05
N ALA A 55 -0.71 -14.02 -12.05
CA ALA A 55 -0.32 -14.74 -13.27
C ALA A 55 -1.51 -15.50 -13.88
N LEU A 56 -2.31 -16.19 -13.05
CA LEU A 56 -3.53 -16.86 -13.47
C LEU A 56 -4.54 -15.88 -14.09
N LEU A 57 -4.75 -14.72 -13.45
CA LEU A 57 -5.65 -13.69 -13.97
C LEU A 57 -5.15 -13.12 -15.31
N SER A 58 -3.85 -12.89 -15.44
CA SER A 58 -3.23 -12.46 -16.69
C SER A 58 -3.44 -13.48 -17.82
N LEU A 59 -3.19 -14.76 -17.54
CA LEU A 59 -3.41 -15.85 -18.49
C LEU A 59 -4.87 -15.93 -18.92
N LEU A 60 -5.79 -15.89 -17.95
CA LEU A 60 -7.22 -15.94 -18.23
C LEU A 60 -7.67 -14.77 -19.11
N HIS A 61 -7.16 -13.57 -18.86
CA HIS A 61 -7.48 -12.40 -19.68
C HIS A 61 -6.97 -12.55 -21.12
N VAL A 62 -5.74 -13.03 -21.31
CA VAL A 62 -5.19 -13.32 -22.66
C VAL A 62 -6.04 -14.35 -23.38
N VAL A 63 -6.34 -15.48 -22.73
CA VAL A 63 -7.16 -16.55 -23.30
C VAL A 63 -8.54 -16.02 -23.69
N TYR A 64 -9.18 -15.23 -22.82
CA TYR A 64 -10.48 -14.64 -23.09
C TYR A 64 -10.46 -13.72 -24.33
N VAL A 65 -9.45 -12.86 -24.47
CA VAL A 65 -9.33 -11.95 -25.63
C VAL A 65 -9.06 -12.74 -26.91
N VAL A 66 -8.22 -13.77 -26.87
CA VAL A 66 -7.95 -14.64 -28.02
C VAL A 66 -9.23 -15.37 -28.44
N LEU A 67 -9.96 -15.98 -27.50
CA LEU A 67 -11.23 -16.65 -27.79
C LEU A 67 -12.28 -15.69 -28.34
N SER A 68 -12.37 -14.48 -27.78
CA SER A 68 -13.30 -13.44 -28.27
C SER A 68 -12.95 -13.01 -29.69
N MET A 69 -11.66 -12.86 -30.00
CA MET A 69 -11.17 -12.56 -31.35
C MET A 69 -11.51 -13.69 -32.32
N CYS A 70 -11.29 -14.95 -31.95
CA CYS A 70 -11.68 -16.10 -32.76
C CYS A 70 -13.20 -16.12 -33.04
N VAL A 71 -14.03 -15.89 -32.02
CA VAL A 71 -15.49 -15.82 -32.19
C VAL A 71 -15.86 -14.66 -33.12
N ALA A 72 -15.30 -13.47 -32.95
CA ALA A 72 -15.60 -12.33 -33.81
C ALA A 72 -15.21 -12.56 -35.28
N LEU A 73 -14.03 -13.14 -35.54
CA LEU A 73 -13.59 -13.45 -36.90
C LEU A 73 -14.45 -14.53 -37.56
N LEU A 74 -14.72 -15.62 -36.84
CA LEU A 74 -15.41 -16.79 -37.41
C LEU A 74 -16.93 -16.60 -37.49
N CYS A 75 -17.55 -15.96 -36.50
CA CYS A 75 -19.01 -15.88 -36.41
C CYS A 75 -19.60 -14.58 -36.96
N VAL A 76 -18.84 -13.48 -37.03
CA VAL A 76 -19.42 -12.15 -37.32
C VAL A 76 -18.84 -11.50 -38.56
N LEU A 77 -17.53 -11.61 -38.79
CA LEU A 77 -16.87 -11.03 -39.97
C LEU A 77 -17.01 -11.90 -41.24
N GLU A 78 -17.92 -12.88 -41.22
CA GLU A 78 -18.26 -13.82 -42.32
C GLU A 78 -17.05 -14.49 -43.00
N PHE A 79 -15.92 -14.62 -42.30
CA PHE A 79 -14.79 -15.45 -42.71
C PHE A 79 -14.97 -16.93 -42.34
N GLY A 80 -16.03 -17.27 -41.61
CA GLY A 80 -16.35 -18.63 -41.15
C GLY A 80 -17.72 -19.11 -41.58
N GLU A 81 -17.79 -20.39 -41.94
CA GLU A 81 -18.99 -21.12 -42.31
C GLU A 81 -20.05 -21.01 -41.18
N LYS A 82 -21.27 -20.59 -41.54
CA LYS A 82 -22.38 -20.37 -40.58
C LYS A 82 -22.68 -21.59 -39.72
N ASP A 83 -22.41 -22.77 -40.27
CA ASP A 83 -22.61 -24.07 -39.62
C ASP A 83 -21.61 -24.32 -38.48
N VAL A 84 -20.36 -23.87 -38.62
CA VAL A 84 -19.35 -24.00 -37.56
C VAL A 84 -19.72 -23.08 -36.39
N CYS A 85 -20.16 -21.86 -36.66
CA CYS A 85 -20.59 -20.95 -35.59
C CYS A 85 -21.82 -21.49 -34.84
N ALA A 86 -22.81 -22.02 -35.57
CA ALA A 86 -23.98 -22.67 -34.97
C ALA A 86 -23.59 -23.89 -34.12
N SER A 87 -22.56 -24.65 -34.51
CA SER A 87 -22.09 -25.81 -33.73
C SER A 87 -21.42 -25.42 -32.40
N ILE A 88 -20.74 -24.27 -32.33
CA ILE A 88 -19.98 -23.83 -31.15
C ILE A 88 -20.85 -22.99 -30.21
N LEU A 89 -21.66 -22.07 -30.73
CA LEU A 89 -22.48 -21.13 -29.95
C LEU A 89 -23.96 -21.55 -29.85
N GLY A 90 -24.38 -22.58 -30.58
CA GLY A 90 -25.79 -22.96 -30.66
C GLY A 90 -26.63 -21.83 -31.23
N ASN A 91 -27.69 -21.46 -30.51
CA ASN A 91 -28.63 -20.40 -30.89
C ASN A 91 -28.28 -19.02 -30.29
N VAL A 92 -27.10 -18.87 -29.67
CA VAL A 92 -26.69 -17.62 -29.00
C VAL A 92 -25.86 -16.77 -29.95
N ARG A 93 -26.10 -15.45 -29.97
CA ARG A 93 -25.33 -14.51 -30.79
C ARG A 93 -23.91 -14.34 -30.23
N GLY A 94 -22.91 -14.33 -31.13
CA GLY A 94 -21.49 -14.12 -30.79
C GLY A 94 -21.24 -12.95 -29.86
N ASP A 95 -21.79 -11.79 -30.21
CA ASP A 95 -21.60 -10.54 -29.50
C ASP A 95 -22.09 -10.63 -28.05
N SER A 96 -23.19 -11.34 -27.80
CA SER A 96 -23.73 -11.55 -26.46
C SER A 96 -22.78 -12.38 -25.59
N VAL A 97 -22.19 -13.44 -26.14
CA VAL A 97 -21.22 -14.29 -25.43
C VAL A 97 -19.99 -13.47 -25.02
N ILE A 98 -19.51 -12.60 -25.91
CA ILE A 98 -18.38 -11.70 -25.61
C ILE A 98 -18.76 -10.76 -24.46
N VAL A 99 -19.93 -10.14 -24.49
CA VAL A 99 -20.38 -9.25 -23.42
C VAL A 99 -20.52 -9.98 -22.07
N PHE A 100 -21.09 -11.19 -22.05
CA PHE A 100 -21.17 -11.99 -20.82
C PHE A 100 -19.79 -12.36 -20.28
N GLY A 101 -18.88 -12.79 -21.15
CA GLY A 101 -17.49 -13.08 -20.77
C GLY A 101 -16.79 -11.86 -20.18
N LYS A 102 -17.04 -10.66 -20.73
CA LYS A 102 -16.49 -9.41 -20.18
C LYS A 102 -16.98 -9.13 -18.76
N VAL A 103 -18.26 -9.34 -18.49
CA VAL A 103 -18.82 -9.18 -17.14
C VAL A 103 -18.17 -10.16 -16.17
N CYS A 104 -18.06 -11.44 -16.55
CA CYS A 104 -17.39 -12.46 -15.74
C CYS A 104 -15.93 -12.09 -15.45
N LEU A 105 -15.18 -11.64 -16.46
CA LEU A 105 -13.80 -11.20 -16.29
C LEU A 105 -13.69 -10.01 -15.34
N TRP A 106 -14.58 -9.02 -15.47
CA TRP A 106 -14.59 -7.86 -14.57
C TRP A 106 -14.85 -8.26 -13.12
N VAL A 107 -15.77 -9.19 -12.87
CA VAL A 107 -16.01 -9.73 -11.52
C VAL A 107 -14.75 -10.41 -10.97
N LEU A 108 -14.05 -11.20 -11.79
CA LEU A 108 -12.80 -11.84 -11.37
C LEU A 108 -11.70 -10.82 -11.03
N VAL A 109 -11.57 -9.76 -11.83
CA VAL A 109 -10.64 -8.64 -11.56
C VAL A 109 -11.01 -7.94 -10.25
N LEU A 110 -12.30 -7.70 -10.00
CA LEU A 110 -12.80 -7.10 -8.77
C LEU A 110 -12.47 -7.97 -7.55
N LEU A 111 -12.74 -9.27 -7.61
CA LEU A 111 -12.42 -10.23 -6.55
C LEU A 111 -10.91 -10.28 -6.28
N PHE A 112 -10.09 -10.37 -7.33
CA PHE A 112 -8.64 -10.34 -7.20
C PHE A 112 -8.17 -9.05 -6.52
N THR A 113 -8.69 -7.90 -6.93
CA THR A 113 -8.38 -6.59 -6.33
C THR A 113 -8.75 -6.55 -4.86
N GLY A 114 -9.89 -7.15 -4.48
CA GLY A 114 -10.33 -7.30 -3.09
C GLY A 114 -9.42 -8.21 -2.27
N CYS A 115 -9.05 -9.38 -2.80
CA CYS A 115 -8.12 -10.32 -2.15
C CYS A 115 -6.74 -9.68 -1.95
N VAL A 116 -6.20 -9.02 -2.98
CA VAL A 116 -4.95 -8.26 -2.91
C VAL A 116 -5.06 -7.18 -1.83
N GLN A 117 -6.15 -6.39 -1.81
CA GLN A 117 -6.35 -5.37 -0.78
C GLN A 117 -6.37 -5.97 0.63
N HIS A 118 -7.00 -7.13 0.81
CA HIS A 118 -7.02 -7.81 2.10
C HIS A 118 -5.62 -8.21 2.54
N HIS A 119 -4.86 -8.90 1.68
CA HIS A 119 -3.48 -9.30 1.97
C HIS A 119 -2.56 -8.10 2.22
N HIS A 120 -2.69 -7.03 1.44
CA HIS A 120 -1.91 -5.80 1.62
C HIS A 120 -2.28 -5.05 2.89
N SER A 121 -3.56 -5.07 3.30
CA SER A 121 -3.98 -4.49 4.59
C SER A 121 -3.39 -5.26 5.77
N GLN A 122 -3.25 -6.58 5.65
CA GLN A 122 -2.56 -7.40 6.64
C GLN A 122 -1.05 -7.10 6.66
N ALA A 123 -0.42 -6.94 5.49
CA ALA A 123 0.99 -6.53 5.39
C ALA A 123 1.23 -5.15 6.03
N ARG A 124 0.32 -4.19 5.81
CA ARG A 124 0.37 -2.86 6.47
C ARG A 124 0.33 -2.97 7.99
N ARG A 125 -0.53 -3.83 8.56
CA ARG A 125 -0.59 -4.05 10.02
C ARG A 125 0.70 -4.64 10.60
N ARG A 126 1.58 -5.19 9.75
CA ARG A 126 2.87 -5.78 10.13
C ARG A 126 4.06 -4.81 9.92
N GLY A 127 3.80 -3.57 9.50
CA GLY A 127 4.83 -2.54 9.35
C GLY A 127 5.41 -2.37 7.94
N TYR A 128 4.82 -2.97 6.90
CA TYR A 128 5.27 -2.82 5.51
C TYR A 128 4.57 -1.65 4.79
N LEU A 129 4.78 -0.42 5.26
CA LEU A 129 4.10 0.78 4.75
C LEU A 129 4.67 1.27 3.42
N ARG A 130 6.00 1.21 3.22
CA ARG A 130 6.65 1.64 1.97
C ARG A 130 6.21 0.77 0.79
N PHE A 131 6.19 -0.55 0.98
CA PHE A 131 5.71 -1.51 -0.01
C PHE A 131 4.23 -1.27 -0.37
N TYR A 132 3.38 -1.03 0.63
CA TYR A 132 1.96 -0.72 0.43
C TYR A 132 1.75 0.54 -0.43
N ARG A 133 2.45 1.64 -0.14
CA ARG A 133 2.35 2.88 -0.93
C ARG A 133 2.76 2.68 -2.39
N GLN A 134 3.80 1.89 -2.64
CA GLN A 134 4.30 1.62 -3.99
C GLN A 134 3.33 0.77 -4.83
N THR A 135 2.59 -0.15 -4.20
CA THR A 135 1.66 -1.06 -4.92
C THR A 135 0.22 -0.56 -4.98
N GLN A 136 -0.17 0.41 -4.15
CA GLN A 136 -1.54 0.95 -4.12
C GLN A 136 -1.99 1.57 -5.45
N GLY A 137 -1.09 2.29 -6.14
CA GLY A 137 -1.40 2.93 -7.43
C GLY A 137 -1.72 1.93 -8.54
N LEU A 138 -0.95 0.84 -8.63
CA LEU A 138 -1.14 -0.21 -9.64
C LEU A 138 -2.50 -0.89 -9.50
N LYS A 139 -2.93 -1.12 -8.26
CA LYS A 139 -4.24 -1.71 -7.97
C LYS A 139 -5.39 -0.86 -8.49
N HIS A 140 -5.32 0.46 -8.27
CA HIS A 140 -6.36 1.38 -8.73
C HIS A 140 -6.37 1.48 -10.27
N LEU A 141 -5.20 1.50 -10.90
CA LEU A 141 -5.07 1.57 -12.35
C LEU A 141 -5.73 0.38 -13.05
N THR A 142 -5.46 -0.85 -12.64
CA THR A 142 -6.07 -2.05 -13.24
C THR A 142 -7.59 -2.02 -13.18
N LEU A 143 -8.18 -1.73 -12.02
CA LEU A 143 -9.63 -1.67 -11.87
C LEU A 143 -10.24 -0.52 -12.69
N THR A 144 -9.56 0.63 -12.74
CA THR A 144 -10.00 1.80 -13.51
C THR A 144 -10.00 1.50 -15.01
N VAL A 145 -8.95 0.87 -15.54
CA VAL A 145 -8.86 0.48 -16.96
C VAL A 145 -10.02 -0.43 -17.36
N HIS A 146 -10.25 -1.51 -16.60
CA HIS A 146 -11.34 -2.44 -16.90
C HIS A 146 -12.74 -1.83 -16.74
N SER A 147 -12.91 -0.88 -15.81
CA SER A 147 -14.17 -0.19 -15.59
C SER A 147 -14.43 0.87 -16.66
N ALA A 148 -13.39 1.59 -17.10
CA ALA A 148 -13.47 2.53 -18.21
C ALA A 148 -13.83 1.81 -19.52
N GLY A 149 -13.20 0.66 -19.80
CA GLY A 149 -13.56 -0.14 -20.97
C GLY A 149 -15.00 -0.68 -20.92
N ASN A 150 -15.54 -1.01 -19.73
CA ASN A 150 -16.97 -1.32 -19.58
C ASN A 150 -17.88 -0.13 -19.97
N VAL A 151 -17.54 1.09 -19.54
CA VAL A 151 -18.30 2.29 -19.90
C VAL A 151 -18.29 2.50 -21.41
N ILE A 152 -17.10 2.41 -22.05
CA ILE A 152 -16.95 2.57 -23.50
C ILE A 152 -17.75 1.48 -24.23
N LEU A 153 -17.70 0.24 -23.76
CA LEU A 153 -18.45 -0.88 -24.31
C LEU A 153 -19.97 -0.64 -24.23
N LEU A 154 -20.48 -0.16 -23.09
CA LEU A 154 -21.89 0.19 -22.95
C LEU A 154 -22.31 1.31 -23.91
N VAL A 155 -21.47 2.32 -24.12
CA VAL A 155 -21.71 3.38 -25.12
C VAL A 155 -21.80 2.80 -26.52
N VAL A 156 -20.88 1.89 -26.89
CA VAL A 156 -20.91 1.21 -28.20
C VAL A 156 -22.20 0.40 -28.37
N LEU A 157 -22.61 -0.38 -27.35
CA LEU A 157 -23.85 -1.14 -27.39
C LEU A 157 -25.10 -0.24 -27.49
N ALA A 158 -25.09 0.92 -26.85
CA ALA A 158 -26.20 1.87 -26.89
C ALA A 158 -26.30 2.63 -28.23
N SER A 159 -25.20 2.75 -28.97
CA SER A 159 -25.13 3.53 -30.21
C SER A 159 -25.83 2.92 -31.43
N GLN A 160 -26.32 1.67 -31.33
CA GLN A 160 -27.04 0.94 -32.40
C GLN A 160 -26.34 1.03 -33.77
N LEU A 161 -25.01 0.87 -33.77
CA LEU A 161 -24.18 0.77 -34.97
C LEU A 161 -24.51 -0.50 -35.77
N SER A 162 -23.97 -0.59 -37.00
CA SER A 162 -24.04 -1.84 -37.76
C SER A 162 -23.36 -2.98 -36.98
N PRO A 163 -23.87 -4.22 -37.06
CA PRO A 163 -23.36 -5.34 -36.25
C PRO A 163 -21.89 -5.66 -36.50
N THR A 164 -21.41 -5.43 -37.73
CA THR A 164 -20.00 -5.59 -38.11
C THR A 164 -19.11 -4.54 -37.43
N LEU A 165 -19.49 -3.26 -37.51
CA LEU A 165 -18.75 -2.17 -36.85
C LEU A 165 -18.78 -2.31 -35.33
N GLN A 166 -19.93 -2.69 -34.77
CA GLN A 166 -20.08 -2.91 -33.33
C GLN A 166 -19.11 -3.98 -32.83
N THR A 167 -19.00 -5.10 -33.55
CA THR A 167 -18.10 -6.20 -33.18
C THR A 167 -16.63 -5.83 -33.34
N GLN A 168 -16.27 -5.10 -34.40
CA GLN A 168 -14.90 -4.59 -34.58
C GLN A 168 -14.51 -3.63 -33.44
N MET A 169 -15.41 -2.73 -33.05
CA MET A 169 -15.19 -1.83 -31.92
C MET A 169 -15.07 -2.60 -30.60
N LEU A 170 -15.88 -3.64 -30.39
CA LEU A 170 -15.84 -4.50 -29.22
C LEU A 170 -14.48 -5.20 -29.06
N ILE A 171 -13.99 -5.82 -30.14
CA ILE A 171 -12.66 -6.45 -30.16
C ILE A 171 -11.56 -5.41 -29.99
N GLY A 172 -11.68 -4.23 -30.60
CA GLY A 172 -10.74 -3.12 -30.43
C GLY A 172 -10.63 -2.68 -28.97
N ILE A 173 -11.76 -2.52 -28.28
CA ILE A 173 -11.80 -2.17 -26.85
C ILE A 173 -11.13 -3.27 -26.00
N LEU A 174 -11.47 -4.54 -26.24
CA LEU A 174 -10.86 -5.67 -25.51
C LEU A 174 -9.34 -5.75 -25.73
N GLY A 175 -8.89 -5.53 -26.96
CA GLY A 175 -7.46 -5.49 -27.30
C GLY A 175 -6.74 -4.31 -26.64
N ALA A 176 -7.36 -3.13 -26.62
CA ALA A 176 -6.81 -1.97 -25.93
C ALA A 176 -6.75 -2.18 -24.41
N GLU A 177 -7.81 -2.71 -23.79
CA GLU A 177 -7.81 -3.08 -22.38
C GLU A 177 -6.70 -4.07 -22.05
N LEU A 178 -6.48 -5.08 -22.88
CA LEU A 178 -5.41 -6.04 -22.71
C LEU A 178 -4.04 -5.35 -22.77
N LEU A 179 -3.83 -4.46 -23.75
CA LEU A 179 -2.58 -3.73 -23.95
C LEU A 179 -2.23 -2.84 -22.75
N PHE A 180 -3.21 -2.22 -22.10
CA PHE A 180 -2.98 -1.40 -20.91
C PHE A 180 -2.91 -2.23 -19.62
N ALA A 181 -3.76 -3.25 -19.46
CA ALA A 181 -3.87 -4.02 -18.23
C ALA A 181 -2.70 -4.99 -18.03
N LEU A 182 -2.24 -5.69 -19.08
CA LEU A 182 -1.14 -6.67 -18.98
C LEU A 182 0.15 -6.07 -18.43
N PRO A 183 0.69 -4.96 -18.97
CA PRO A 183 1.91 -4.37 -18.45
C PRO A 183 1.78 -3.94 -16.98
N CYS A 184 0.62 -3.41 -16.58
CA CYS A 184 0.34 -3.05 -15.19
C CYS A 184 0.38 -4.29 -14.27
N LEU A 185 -0.26 -5.40 -14.67
CA LEU A 185 -0.24 -6.65 -13.91
C LEU A 185 1.15 -7.28 -13.85
N ILE A 186 1.91 -7.26 -14.94
CA ILE A 186 3.28 -7.78 -15.00
C ILE A 186 4.18 -6.95 -14.07
N TYR A 187 4.12 -5.62 -14.15
CA TYR A 187 4.88 -4.74 -13.27
C TYR A 187 4.55 -4.99 -11.80
N TYR A 188 3.26 -5.10 -11.46
CA TYR A 188 2.81 -5.48 -10.12
C TYR A 188 3.41 -6.84 -9.68
N THR A 189 3.35 -7.85 -10.54
CA THR A 189 3.84 -9.20 -10.23
C THR A 189 5.34 -9.20 -10.00
N VAL A 190 6.12 -8.50 -10.83
CA VAL A 190 7.57 -8.34 -10.66
C VAL A 190 7.89 -7.67 -9.32
N GLN A 191 7.16 -6.62 -8.95
CA GLN A 191 7.37 -5.93 -7.67
C GLN A 191 7.08 -6.82 -6.47
N VAL A 192 5.99 -7.61 -6.52
CA VAL A 192 5.66 -8.58 -5.46
C VAL A 192 6.68 -9.71 -5.41
N MET A 193 7.14 -10.22 -6.57
CA MET A 193 8.15 -11.27 -6.63
C MET A 193 9.50 -10.80 -6.09
N ARG A 194 9.90 -9.57 -6.40
CA ARG A 194 11.13 -8.96 -5.88
C ARG A 194 11.05 -8.84 -4.36
N PHE A 195 9.94 -8.31 -3.83
CA PHE A 195 9.69 -8.24 -2.39
C PHE A 195 9.71 -9.62 -1.71
N ASN A 196 9.05 -10.61 -2.32
CA ASN A 196 9.03 -11.99 -1.82
C ASN A 196 10.41 -12.65 -1.83
N ARG A 197 11.26 -12.33 -2.82
CA ARG A 197 12.62 -12.86 -2.95
C ARG A 197 13.59 -12.22 -1.97
N GLU A 198 13.45 -10.92 -1.72
CA GLU A 198 14.33 -10.15 -0.84
C GLU A 198 14.08 -10.42 0.65
N ARG A 199 13.01 -11.15 1.01
CA ARG A 199 12.60 -11.42 2.40
C ARG A 199 12.65 -10.16 3.26
N ALA A 200 12.18 -9.03 2.70
CA ALA A 200 12.36 -7.73 3.32
C ALA A 200 11.88 -7.75 4.78
N ALA A 201 12.79 -7.38 5.69
CA ALA A 201 12.46 -7.19 7.09
C ALA A 201 11.43 -6.05 7.24
N PRO A 202 10.63 -6.02 8.32
CA PRO A 202 9.71 -4.93 8.59
C PRO A 202 10.39 -3.55 8.46
N ASP A 203 9.68 -2.54 7.94
CA ASP A 203 10.27 -1.22 7.63
C ASP A 203 10.97 -0.59 8.85
N VAL A 204 10.48 -0.86 10.07
CA VAL A 204 11.04 -0.37 11.34
C VAL A 204 12.42 -0.97 11.63
N SER A 205 12.59 -2.29 11.48
CA SER A 205 13.89 -2.95 11.70
C SER A 205 14.94 -2.55 10.66
N GLN A 206 14.51 -2.25 9.43
CA GLN A 206 15.43 -1.83 8.37
C GLN A 206 15.93 -0.40 8.59
N GLU A 207 15.09 0.48 9.13
CA GLU A 207 15.46 1.83 9.52
C GLU A 207 16.42 1.81 10.72
N GLU A 208 16.14 0.97 11.72
CA GLU A 208 17.03 0.73 12.88
C GLU A 208 18.39 0.15 12.48
N ASP A 209 18.45 -0.82 11.56
CA ASP A 209 19.71 -1.36 11.03
C ASP A 209 20.49 -0.31 10.24
N SER A 210 19.81 0.45 9.37
CA SER A 210 20.47 1.51 8.59
C SER A 210 21.02 2.63 9.48
N LEU A 211 20.29 2.97 10.54
CA LEU A 211 20.74 3.91 11.54
C LEU A 211 21.92 3.32 12.34
N SER A 212 21.85 2.06 12.74
CA SER A 212 22.92 1.37 13.48
C SER A 212 24.21 1.24 12.66
N HIS A 213 24.10 0.91 11.38
CA HIS A 213 25.23 0.86 10.44
C HIS A 213 25.81 2.25 10.15
N SER A 214 24.98 3.31 10.15
CA SER A 214 25.46 4.68 10.01
C SER A 214 26.08 5.22 11.32
N VAL A 215 25.63 4.73 12.47
CA VAL A 215 26.06 5.11 13.84
C VAL A 215 27.38 4.46 14.26
N GLY A 216 27.87 3.44 13.55
CA GLY A 216 29.17 2.79 13.81
C GLY A 216 30.41 3.68 13.61
N SER A 217 30.27 4.97 13.28
CA SER A 217 31.41 5.84 12.94
C SER A 217 31.56 7.13 13.75
N LEU A 218 30.68 7.48 14.71
CA LEU A 218 30.95 8.65 15.58
C LEU A 218 30.32 8.53 16.99
N PRO A 219 31.03 8.99 18.05
CA PRO A 219 30.49 9.04 19.41
C PRO A 219 29.28 9.97 19.50
N ARG A 220 28.31 9.53 20.29
CA ARG A 220 27.02 10.16 20.58
C ARG A 220 27.21 11.45 21.38
N GLU A 221 27.31 12.58 20.70
CA GLU A 221 26.99 13.88 21.29
C GLU A 221 25.57 14.26 20.88
N THR A 222 24.72 14.45 21.88
CA THR A 222 23.35 14.95 21.72
C THR A 222 23.40 16.39 21.24
N GLY A 223 23.52 16.58 19.92
CA GLY A 223 23.49 17.86 19.25
C GLY A 223 22.31 17.94 18.31
N PHE A 224 21.40 18.88 18.60
CA PHE A 224 20.33 19.35 17.72
C PHE A 224 20.83 19.47 16.27
N ARG A 225 20.25 18.69 15.34
CA ARG A 225 20.63 18.71 13.92
C ARG A 225 19.49 19.27 13.06
N GLU A 226 19.82 20.43 12.50
CA GLU A 226 19.06 21.36 11.67
C GLU A 226 18.26 20.72 10.50
N GLY A 227 17.02 21.18 10.32
CA GLY A 227 16.38 21.30 9.00
C GLY A 227 15.41 20.20 8.55
N SER A 228 15.85 18.94 8.44
CA SER A 228 15.08 17.91 7.71
C SER A 228 14.04 17.15 8.56
N ASN A 229 14.28 17.03 9.87
CA ASN A 229 13.36 16.35 10.79
C ASN A 229 12.25 17.27 11.31
N LEU A 230 12.38 18.59 11.19
CA LEU A 230 11.36 19.51 11.68
C LEU A 230 10.07 19.35 10.87
N HIS A 231 10.14 19.15 9.55
CA HIS A 231 8.95 18.97 8.73
C HIS A 231 8.20 17.67 9.07
N GLU A 232 8.93 16.56 9.23
CA GLU A 232 8.32 15.26 9.61
C GLU A 232 7.82 15.25 11.07
N VAL A 233 8.55 15.90 11.99
CA VAL A 233 8.12 16.04 13.39
C VAL A 233 6.94 17.01 13.50
N VAL A 234 6.89 18.07 12.70
CA VAL A 234 5.75 19.00 12.62
C VAL A 234 4.54 18.30 12.01
N GLU A 235 4.70 17.48 10.98
CA GLU A 235 3.60 16.71 10.38
C GLU A 235 3.05 15.70 11.40
N LYS A 236 3.92 14.96 12.11
CA LYS A 236 3.49 14.04 13.18
C LYS A 236 2.86 14.75 14.38
N GLN A 237 3.34 15.95 14.74
CA GLN A 237 2.74 16.75 15.81
C GLN A 237 1.40 17.38 15.37
N ALA A 238 1.26 17.76 14.10
CA ALA A 238 0.00 18.28 13.55
C ALA A 238 -1.09 17.19 13.57
N ASP A 239 -0.75 15.96 13.17
CA ASP A 239 -1.66 14.81 13.22
C ASP A 239 -2.11 14.50 14.66
N LEU A 240 -1.19 14.56 15.63
CA LEU A 240 -1.52 14.32 17.04
C LEU A 240 -2.41 15.42 17.62
N ILE A 241 -2.14 16.69 17.28
CA ILE A 241 -2.96 17.83 17.71
C ILE A 241 -4.37 17.73 17.11
N GLU A 242 -4.48 17.37 15.83
CA GLU A 242 -5.77 17.20 15.17
C GLU A 242 -6.56 16.02 15.77
N TYR A 243 -5.89 14.90 16.06
CA TYR A 243 -6.47 13.76 16.77
C TYR A 243 -6.96 14.15 18.16
N LEU A 244 -6.14 14.83 18.97
CA LEU A 244 -6.50 15.28 20.31
C LEU A 244 -7.65 16.30 20.31
N LYS A 245 -7.72 17.16 19.30
CA LYS A 245 -8.80 18.13 19.12
C LYS A 245 -10.10 17.43 18.75
N GLN A 246 -10.08 16.49 17.81
CA GLN A 246 -11.24 15.66 17.48
C GLN A 246 -11.72 14.86 18.69
N HIS A 247 -10.79 14.26 19.44
CA HIS A 247 -11.11 13.51 20.64
C HIS A 247 -11.76 14.37 21.72
N ASN A 248 -11.22 15.57 22.00
CA ASN A 248 -11.84 16.50 22.95
C ASN A 248 -13.23 16.96 22.49
N THR A 249 -13.42 17.30 21.22
CA THR A 249 -14.75 17.71 20.72
C THR A 249 -15.77 16.59 20.83
N LEU A 250 -15.36 15.34 20.61
CA LEU A 250 -16.21 14.16 20.75
C LEU A 250 -16.54 13.88 22.22
N LEU A 251 -15.56 14.05 23.12
CA LEU A 251 -15.76 13.93 24.56
C LEU A 251 -16.72 15.02 25.09
N SER A 252 -16.52 16.27 24.67
CA SER A 252 -17.41 17.39 25.02
C SER A 252 -18.83 17.20 24.49
N LYS A 253 -19.00 16.68 23.28
CA LYS A 253 -20.33 16.31 22.74
C LYS A 253 -21.00 15.22 23.56
N ARG A 254 -20.25 14.20 24.01
CA ARG A 254 -20.77 13.14 24.88
C ARG A 254 -21.15 13.67 26.25
N LEU A 255 -20.33 14.52 26.85
CA LEU A 255 -20.64 15.19 28.13
C LEU A 255 -21.91 16.04 28.02
N LEU A 256 -22.03 16.86 26.97
CA LEU A 256 -23.23 17.67 26.74
C LEU A 256 -24.48 16.83 26.51
N ASN A 257 -24.36 15.70 25.80
CA ASN A 257 -25.48 14.78 25.59
C ASN A 257 -25.91 14.10 26.88
N LEU A 258 -24.95 13.71 27.73
CA LEU A 258 -25.23 13.14 29.05
C LEU A 258 -25.82 14.18 30.03
N SER A 259 -25.38 15.44 29.97
CA SER A 259 -25.97 16.52 30.78
C SER A 259 -27.32 17.00 30.27
N ALA A 260 -27.67 16.75 29.01
CA ALA A 260 -28.98 17.07 28.43
C ALA A 260 -30.03 15.97 28.68
N GLN A 261 -29.59 14.77 29.09
CA GLN A 261 -30.46 13.65 29.49
C GLN A 261 -30.80 13.64 30.99
N HIS A 262 -30.39 14.67 31.73
CA HIS A 262 -30.64 14.84 33.17
C HIS A 262 -31.20 16.24 33.44
#